data_AF-A0A2W7N5F4-F1
#
_entry.id   AF-A0A2W7N5F4-F1
#
_cell.length_a   1.000
_cell.length_b   1.000
_cell.length_c   1.000
_cell.angle_alpha   90.00
_cell.angle_beta   90.00
_cell.angle_gamma   90.00
#
_symmetry.space_group_name_H-M   'P 1'
#
loop_
_entity.id
_entity.type
_entity.pdbx_description
1 polymer ?
#
loop_
_entity_poly.entity_id
_entity_poly.type
_entity_poly.pdbx_seq_one_letter_code
_entity_poly.pdbx_strand_id
1 'polypeptide(L)'
;MNKLILVILFCGLSLNIYCNTNPRQWFDTQYTDALYQCTSNKALINKALMQCDIPVHEAISIVFPEMLRYSLWRDLFETTALQLLYVNRGSKAADFSIGWCQMKPSFAEKIEHYISGSDNLCLKYSDLVKFDVPNSDSAQIRKIRVTRLQLFKWQLRYLSAFIAICNHRFSHENIDTHDRLKLLSAAYNKGIDCDINDLKDFSKKKTFPYGPGRENPFAYSQVAEYFFVNDAPKIILTPN
;
A
#
# COMPACT_ATOMS: atom_id res chain seq x y z
N MET A 1 18.07 33.49 64.59
CA MET A 1 16.85 32.99 63.93
C MET A 1 17.19 32.68 62.47
N ASN A 2 17.67 31.46 62.18
CA ASN A 2 17.94 31.03 60.80
C ASN A 2 16.80 30.10 60.37
N LYS A 3 15.94 30.57 59.45
CA LYS A 3 14.95 29.74 58.79
C LYS A 3 15.66 28.94 57.69
N LEU A 4 15.84 27.64 57.92
CA LEU A 4 16.27 26.70 56.89
C LEU A 4 15.01 26.31 56.08
N ILE A 5 14.91 26.79 54.85
CA ILE A 5 13.87 26.37 53.91
C ILE A 5 14.40 25.11 53.20
N LEU A 6 13.75 23.98 53.46
CA LEU A 6 14.00 22.73 52.74
C LEU A 6 13.23 22.78 51.42
N VAL A 7 13.93 23.04 50.31
CA VAL A 7 13.36 22.89 48.96
C VAL A 7 13.49 21.44 48.56
N ILE A 8 12.39 20.69 48.62
CA ILE A 8 12.31 19.34 48.06
C ILE A 8 12.17 19.50 46.54
N LEU A 9 13.28 19.29 45.82
CA LEU A 9 13.26 19.18 44.37
C LEU A 9 12.61 17.85 44.00
N PHE A 10 11.34 17.88 43.60
CA PHE A 10 10.67 16.74 43.00
C PHE A 10 11.17 16.60 41.55
N CYS A 11 12.31 15.92 41.37
CA CYS A 11 12.69 15.42 40.05
C CYS A 11 11.66 14.36 39.66
N GLY A 12 10.65 14.77 38.89
CA GLY A 12 9.76 13.87 38.18
C GLY A 12 10.60 13.02 37.24
N LEU A 13 11.01 11.84 37.70
CA LEU A 13 11.43 10.74 36.85
C LEU A 13 10.21 10.37 36.00
N SER A 14 10.08 10.98 34.82
CA SER A 14 9.28 10.41 33.76
C SER A 14 9.94 9.09 33.39
N LEU A 15 9.48 8.01 34.05
CA LEU A 15 9.61 6.67 33.51
C LEU A 15 8.97 6.72 32.13
N ASN A 16 9.80 6.88 31.09
CA ASN A 16 9.44 6.54 29.73
C ASN A 16 9.19 5.04 29.73
N ILE A 17 8.00 4.64 30.17
CA ILE A 17 7.43 3.36 29.81
C ILE A 17 7.28 3.47 28.30
N TYR A 18 8.30 3.01 27.57
CA TYR A 18 8.17 2.67 26.17
C TYR A 18 7.14 1.55 26.10
N CYS A 19 5.86 1.93 26.17
CA CYS A 19 4.78 1.02 25.82
C CYS A 19 5.01 0.74 24.34
N ASN A 20 5.32 -0.51 24.02
CA ASN A 20 5.55 -0.95 22.66
C ASN A 20 4.21 -0.85 21.92
N THR A 21 3.89 0.33 21.40
CA THR A 21 2.57 0.59 20.79
C THR A 21 2.48 -0.17 19.49
N ASN A 22 1.45 -1.01 19.37
CA ASN A 22 1.19 -1.72 18.12
C ASN A 22 0.63 -0.77 17.06
N PRO A 23 0.62 -1.14 15.75
CA PRO A 23 0.11 -0.28 14.70
C PRO A 23 -1.30 0.26 14.97
N ARG A 24 -2.23 -0.57 15.47
CA ARG A 24 -3.58 -0.12 15.80
C ARG A 24 -3.60 0.99 16.86
N GLN A 25 -2.83 0.86 17.92
CA GLN A 25 -2.75 1.86 18.98
C GLN A 25 -2.07 3.15 18.51
N TRP A 26 -1.05 3.05 17.67
CA TRP A 26 -0.29 4.21 17.20
C TRP A 26 -1.09 5.04 16.17
N PHE A 27 -1.77 4.37 15.24
CA PHE A 27 -2.57 5.02 14.21
C PHE A 27 -4.00 5.36 14.65
N ASP A 28 -4.47 4.79 15.77
CA ASP A 28 -5.75 5.09 16.42
C ASP A 28 -6.93 5.32 15.43
N THR A 29 -7.33 6.59 15.25
CA THR A 29 -8.46 6.97 14.38
C THR A 29 -8.19 6.61 12.92
N GLN A 30 -6.97 6.79 12.40
CA GLN A 30 -6.63 6.39 11.03
C GLN A 30 -6.71 4.87 10.84
N TYR A 31 -6.40 4.10 11.88
CA TYR A 31 -6.58 2.65 11.85
C TYR A 31 -8.06 2.30 11.75
N THR A 32 -8.90 2.93 12.58
CA THR A 32 -10.35 2.74 12.57
C THR A 32 -10.96 3.07 11.21
N ASP A 33 -10.55 4.17 10.58
CA ASP A 33 -10.99 4.55 9.24
C ASP A 33 -10.62 3.50 8.19
N ALA A 34 -9.37 3.00 8.20
CA ALA A 34 -8.91 1.99 7.26
C ALA A 34 -9.69 0.66 7.42
N LEU A 35 -10.01 0.27 8.66
CA LEU A 35 -10.87 -0.89 8.92
C LEU A 35 -12.28 -0.68 8.38
N TYR A 36 -12.85 0.51 8.58
CA TYR A 36 -14.16 0.85 8.06
C TYR A 36 -14.17 0.78 6.52
N GLN A 37 -13.13 1.25 5.84
CA GLN A 37 -13.01 1.12 4.38
C GLN A 37 -12.98 -0.35 3.94
N CYS A 38 -12.20 -1.19 4.63
CA CYS A 38 -12.15 -2.63 4.33
C CYS A 38 -13.52 -3.30 4.55
N THR A 39 -14.21 -2.93 5.64
CA THR A 39 -15.49 -3.53 6.03
C THR A 39 -16.62 -3.12 5.08
N SER A 40 -16.76 -1.81 4.83
CA SER A 40 -17.79 -1.25 3.95
C SER A 40 -17.63 -1.71 2.49
N ASN A 41 -16.41 -2.02 2.05
CA ASN A 41 -16.12 -2.50 0.70
C ASN A 41 -15.84 -4.01 0.60
N LYS A 42 -16.10 -4.78 1.65
CA LYS A 42 -15.78 -6.23 1.73
C LYS A 42 -16.26 -7.01 0.50
N ALA A 43 -17.50 -6.80 0.05
CA ALA A 43 -18.04 -7.49 -1.11
C ALA A 43 -17.27 -7.17 -2.40
N LEU A 44 -16.89 -5.90 -2.58
CA LEU A 44 -16.07 -5.46 -3.71
C LEU A 44 -14.65 -6.04 -3.64
N ILE A 45 -14.03 -6.02 -2.45
CA ILE A 45 -12.69 -6.58 -2.20
C ILE A 45 -12.68 -8.06 -2.54
N ASN A 46 -13.63 -8.83 -1.98
CA ASN A 46 -13.77 -10.26 -2.25
C ASN A 46 -13.97 -10.51 -3.75
N LYS A 47 -14.86 -9.77 -4.41
CA LYS A 47 -15.11 -9.95 -5.85
C LYS A 47 -13.88 -9.63 -6.71
N ALA A 48 -13.17 -8.53 -6.43
CA ALA A 48 -12.05 -8.07 -7.23
C ALA A 48 -10.79 -8.93 -7.05
N LEU A 49 -10.59 -9.48 -5.86
CA LEU A 49 -9.41 -10.27 -5.50
C LEU A 49 -9.66 -11.79 -5.49
N MET A 50 -10.88 -12.25 -5.79
CA MET A 50 -11.23 -13.68 -5.80
C MET A 50 -10.31 -14.52 -6.71
N GLN A 51 -9.90 -13.94 -7.84
CA GLN A 51 -9.01 -14.60 -8.83
C GLN A 51 -7.53 -14.23 -8.65
N CYS A 52 -7.19 -13.58 -7.54
CA CYS A 52 -5.81 -13.32 -7.19
C CYS A 52 -5.11 -14.65 -6.88
N ASP A 53 -3.79 -14.70 -7.13
CA ASP A 53 -3.01 -15.93 -6.92
C ASP A 53 -2.73 -16.20 -5.43
N ILE A 54 -3.28 -15.37 -4.54
CA ILE A 54 -3.10 -15.43 -3.10
C ILE A 54 -4.45 -15.17 -2.40
N PRO A 55 -4.65 -15.63 -1.16
CA PRO A 55 -5.89 -15.39 -0.41
C PRO A 55 -6.24 -13.90 -0.30
N VAL A 56 -7.53 -13.58 -0.39
CA VAL A 56 -8.02 -12.17 -0.39
C VAL A 56 -7.54 -11.38 0.83
N HIS A 57 -7.58 -11.99 2.01
CA HIS A 57 -7.16 -11.35 3.26
C HIS A 57 -5.66 -11.05 3.28
N GLU A 58 -4.84 -11.84 2.59
CA GLU A 58 -3.42 -11.56 2.40
C GLU A 58 -3.21 -10.42 1.39
N ALA A 59 -3.88 -10.48 0.25
CA ALA A 59 -3.78 -9.47 -0.80
C ALA A 59 -4.14 -8.07 -0.30
N ILE A 60 -5.26 -7.92 0.42
CA ILE A 60 -5.65 -6.62 0.96
C ILE A 60 -4.69 -6.13 2.06
N SER A 61 -4.05 -7.04 2.79
CA SER A 61 -3.06 -6.68 3.82
C SER A 61 -1.82 -6.01 3.26
N ILE A 62 -1.41 -6.36 2.03
CA ILE A 62 -0.27 -5.73 1.33
C ILE A 62 -0.46 -4.21 1.19
N VAL A 63 -1.70 -3.76 0.97
CA VAL A 63 -2.03 -2.34 0.73
C VAL A 63 -2.65 -1.64 1.93
N PHE A 64 -2.94 -2.37 3.01
CA PHE A 64 -3.53 -1.78 4.21
C PHE A 64 -2.74 -0.60 4.78
N PRO A 65 -1.39 -0.60 4.81
CA PRO A 65 -0.65 0.57 5.27
C PRO A 65 -0.89 1.81 4.39
N GLU A 66 -1.13 1.66 3.08
CA GLU A 66 -1.52 2.82 2.25
C GLU A 66 -2.90 3.37 2.60
N MET A 67 -3.83 2.53 3.06
CA MET A 67 -5.14 3.00 3.53
C MET A 67 -5.01 3.85 4.79
N LEU A 68 -4.07 3.53 5.68
CA LEU A 68 -3.73 4.38 6.83
C LEU A 68 -3.19 5.74 6.37
N ARG A 69 -2.26 5.73 5.39
CA ARG A 69 -1.72 6.96 4.79
C ARG A 69 -2.78 7.78 4.10
N TYR A 70 -3.73 7.16 3.41
CA TYR A 70 -4.80 7.88 2.75
C TYR A 70 -5.56 8.76 3.73
N SER A 71 -5.90 8.25 4.93
CA SER A 71 -6.54 9.08 5.96
C SER A 71 -5.63 10.17 6.53
N LEU A 72 -4.31 9.95 6.57
CA LEU A 72 -3.35 10.99 7.01
C LEU A 72 -3.21 12.16 6.03
N TRP A 73 -3.41 11.91 4.74
CA TRP A 73 -2.98 12.82 3.68
C TRP A 73 -4.05 13.10 2.62
N ARG A 74 -5.30 12.71 2.88
CA ARG A 74 -6.43 12.79 1.93
C ARG A 74 -6.50 14.16 1.25
N ASP A 75 -6.32 15.22 2.01
CA ASP A 75 -6.44 16.61 1.54
C ASP A 75 -5.28 17.05 0.62
N LEU A 76 -4.12 16.38 0.68
CA LEU A 76 -2.92 16.76 -0.07
C LEU A 76 -2.82 16.07 -1.45
N PHE A 77 -3.41 14.88 -1.59
CA PHE A 77 -3.16 14.01 -2.75
C PHE A 77 -4.15 14.19 -3.91
N GLU A 78 -5.28 14.87 -3.70
CA GLU A 78 -6.28 15.11 -4.73
C GLU A 78 -6.10 16.48 -5.41
N THR A 79 -4.99 16.70 -6.12
CA THR A 79 -4.83 17.92 -6.93
C THR A 79 -5.05 17.63 -8.42
N THR A 80 -6.13 18.21 -8.96
CA THR A 80 -6.45 18.20 -10.40
C THR A 80 -5.27 18.67 -11.26
N ALA A 81 -4.43 19.56 -10.71
CA ALA A 81 -3.22 20.05 -11.37
C ALA A 81 -2.19 18.94 -11.66
N LEU A 82 -1.89 18.07 -10.70
CA LEU A 82 -0.95 16.97 -10.90
C LEU A 82 -1.50 15.94 -11.90
N GLN A 83 -2.81 15.67 -11.84
CA GLN A 83 -3.49 14.80 -12.80
C GLN A 83 -3.37 15.36 -14.23
N LEU A 84 -3.64 16.65 -14.43
CA LEU A 84 -3.52 17.31 -15.73
C LEU A 84 -2.07 17.31 -16.23
N LEU A 85 -1.11 17.57 -15.35
CA LEU A 85 0.31 17.55 -15.69
C LEU A 85 0.74 16.14 -16.14
N TYR A 86 0.32 15.10 -15.43
CA TYR A 86 0.56 13.72 -15.82
C TYR A 86 -0.11 13.36 -17.15
N VAL A 87 -1.38 13.71 -17.36
CA VAL A 87 -2.07 13.43 -18.64
C VAL A 87 -1.31 14.04 -19.81
N ASN A 88 -0.90 15.30 -19.68
CA ASN A 88 -0.24 16.03 -20.76
C ASN A 88 1.22 15.61 -20.97
N ARG A 89 1.96 15.26 -19.91
CA ARG A 89 3.43 15.11 -19.96
C ARG A 89 3.97 13.79 -19.42
N GLY A 90 3.12 12.90 -18.93
CA GLY A 90 3.47 11.57 -18.43
C GLY A 90 4.08 11.57 -17.03
N SER A 91 4.44 10.37 -16.56
CA SER A 91 4.96 10.11 -15.21
C SER A 91 6.26 10.85 -14.87
N LYS A 92 7.10 11.17 -15.87
CA LYS A 92 8.29 12.01 -15.66
C LYS A 92 7.98 13.44 -15.21
N ALA A 93 6.79 13.94 -15.55
CA ALA A 93 6.37 15.30 -15.20
C ALA A 93 5.57 15.36 -13.90
N ALA A 94 4.73 14.35 -13.64
CA ALA A 94 3.99 14.23 -12.40
C ALA A 94 3.75 12.75 -12.07
N ASP A 95 4.15 12.35 -10.86
CA ASP A 95 3.95 10.99 -10.36
C ASP A 95 3.56 11.02 -8.89
N PHE A 96 2.25 11.01 -8.66
CA PHE A 96 1.61 11.21 -7.37
C PHE A 96 0.79 9.98 -6.98
N SER A 97 0.58 9.78 -5.69
CA SER A 97 -0.28 8.70 -5.19
C SER A 97 -1.75 9.13 -5.24
N ILE A 98 -2.65 8.23 -5.65
CA ILE A 98 -4.09 8.50 -5.73
C ILE A 98 -4.91 7.32 -5.20
N GLY A 99 -6.09 7.62 -4.64
CA GLY A 99 -7.05 6.67 -4.08
C GLY A 99 -6.54 5.91 -2.85
N TRP A 100 -7.33 4.96 -2.35
CA TRP A 100 -7.06 4.29 -1.06
C TRP A 100 -5.81 3.44 -1.05
N CYS A 101 -5.48 2.80 -2.18
CA CYS A 101 -4.24 2.03 -2.30
C CYS A 101 -3.01 2.91 -2.60
N GLN A 102 -3.17 4.25 -2.68
CA GLN A 102 -2.09 5.22 -2.94
C GLN A 102 -1.18 4.88 -4.12
N MET A 103 -1.77 4.30 -5.18
CA MET A 103 -1.04 3.87 -6.37
C MET A 103 -0.61 5.08 -7.18
N LYS A 104 0.60 5.01 -7.76
CA LYS A 104 1.13 6.03 -8.66
C LYS A 104 0.81 5.71 -10.12
N PRO A 105 0.67 6.71 -11.01
CA PRO A 105 0.58 6.45 -12.43
C PRO A 105 1.77 5.65 -12.98
N SER A 106 3.00 5.93 -12.53
CA SER A 106 4.18 5.14 -12.94
C SER A 106 4.12 3.69 -12.48
N PHE A 107 3.48 3.40 -11.34
CA PHE A 107 3.24 2.04 -10.88
C PHE A 107 2.33 1.30 -11.86
N ALA A 108 1.19 1.90 -12.23
CA ALA A 108 0.27 1.31 -13.20
C ALA A 108 0.93 1.12 -14.58
N GLU A 109 1.71 2.09 -15.06
CA GLU A 109 2.49 1.97 -16.30
C GLU A 109 3.43 0.75 -16.27
N LYS A 110 4.12 0.49 -15.15
CA LYS A 110 4.98 -0.68 -15.00
C LYS A 110 4.19 -1.99 -15.01
N ILE A 111 3.07 -2.05 -14.30
CA ILE A 111 2.20 -3.23 -14.30
C ILE A 111 1.71 -3.54 -15.71
N GLU A 112 1.21 -2.54 -16.43
CA GLU A 112 0.77 -2.68 -17.82
C GLU A 112 1.91 -3.17 -18.72
N HIS A 113 3.11 -2.62 -18.57
CA HIS A 113 4.28 -3.06 -19.33
C HIS A 113 4.63 -4.54 -19.08
N TYR A 114 4.63 -4.98 -17.82
CA TYR A 114 4.84 -6.39 -17.47
C TYR A 114 3.77 -7.31 -18.08
N ILE A 115 2.50 -6.89 -18.04
CA ILE A 115 1.38 -7.65 -18.63
C ILE A 115 1.56 -7.77 -20.14
N SER A 116 1.88 -6.68 -20.84
CA SER A 116 2.10 -6.70 -22.29
C SER A 116 3.28 -7.58 -22.73
N GLY A 117 4.26 -7.80 -21.84
CA GLY A 117 5.42 -8.66 -22.10
C GLY A 117 5.21 -10.16 -21.81
N SER A 118 4.02 -10.57 -21.37
CA SER A 118 3.74 -11.96 -20.97
C SER A 118 2.36 -12.42 -21.47
N ASP A 119 2.32 -13.44 -22.32
CA ASP A 119 1.07 -13.96 -22.89
C ASP A 119 0.08 -14.41 -21.81
N ASN A 120 0.58 -15.10 -20.77
CA ASN A 120 -0.27 -15.57 -19.67
C ASN A 120 -0.88 -14.42 -18.86
N LEU A 121 -0.07 -13.40 -18.53
CA LEU A 121 -0.57 -12.23 -17.82
C LEU A 121 -1.51 -11.40 -18.71
N CYS A 122 -1.20 -11.27 -20.00
CA CYS A 122 -2.04 -10.58 -20.96
C CYS A 122 -3.43 -11.23 -21.08
N LEU A 123 -3.51 -12.57 -21.12
CA LEU A 123 -4.79 -13.29 -21.09
C LEU A 123 -5.58 -12.97 -19.82
N LYS A 124 -4.94 -13.01 -18.65
CA LYS A 124 -5.59 -12.81 -17.35
C LYS A 124 -5.96 -11.35 -17.06
N TYR A 125 -5.18 -10.39 -17.55
CA TYR A 125 -5.27 -8.95 -17.23
C TYR A 125 -5.40 -8.06 -18.47
N SER A 126 -5.99 -8.59 -19.55
CA SER A 126 -6.15 -7.85 -20.81
C SER A 126 -6.90 -6.52 -20.66
N ASP A 127 -7.80 -6.41 -19.70
CA ASP A 127 -8.53 -5.19 -19.37
C ASP A 127 -7.61 -4.03 -18.92
N LEU A 128 -6.42 -4.34 -18.40
CA LEU A 128 -5.45 -3.31 -18.01
C LEU A 128 -4.64 -2.77 -19.19
N VAL A 129 -4.41 -3.56 -20.23
CA VAL A 129 -3.56 -3.20 -21.38
C VAL A 129 -4.32 -2.91 -22.67
N LYS A 130 -5.58 -3.32 -22.76
CA LYS A 130 -6.48 -2.95 -23.86
C LYS A 130 -7.21 -1.67 -23.50
N PHE A 131 -6.91 -0.62 -24.25
CA PHE A 131 -7.56 0.68 -24.15
C PHE A 131 -8.54 0.83 -25.31
N ASP A 132 -9.73 1.36 -25.04
CA ASP A 132 -10.74 1.66 -26.06
C ASP A 132 -10.41 2.96 -26.83
N VAL A 133 -9.13 3.22 -27.06
CA VAL A 133 -8.58 4.36 -27.81
C VAL A 133 -7.35 3.91 -28.60
N PRO A 134 -6.99 4.59 -29.70
CA PRO A 134 -5.77 4.27 -30.44
C PRO A 134 -4.52 4.37 -29.55
N ASN A 135 -3.58 3.42 -29.69
CA ASN A 135 -2.32 3.42 -28.94
C ASN A 135 -1.47 4.68 -29.15
N SER A 136 -1.68 5.40 -30.26
CA SER A 136 -1.02 6.68 -30.55
C SER A 136 -1.54 7.82 -29.66
N ASP A 137 -2.72 7.70 -29.05
CA ASP A 137 -3.30 8.72 -28.18
C ASP A 137 -2.83 8.53 -26.72
N SER A 138 -1.56 8.84 -26.50
CA SER A 138 -0.93 8.71 -25.18
C SER A 138 -1.62 9.54 -24.10
N ALA A 139 -2.23 10.68 -24.45
CA ALA A 139 -2.94 11.54 -23.49
C ALA A 139 -4.23 10.88 -23.01
N GLN A 140 -5.04 10.31 -23.91
CA GLN A 140 -6.26 9.59 -23.52
C GLN A 140 -5.95 8.33 -22.72
N ILE A 141 -4.91 7.58 -23.09
CA ILE A 141 -4.46 6.41 -22.32
C ILE A 141 -4.10 6.83 -20.88
N ARG A 142 -3.33 7.91 -20.72
CA ARG A 142 -2.99 8.45 -19.39
C ARG A 142 -4.23 8.90 -18.63
N LYS A 143 -5.20 9.53 -19.30
CA LYS A 143 -6.47 9.93 -18.68
C LYS A 143 -7.25 8.72 -18.17
N ILE A 144 -7.38 7.67 -18.98
CA ILE A 144 -8.00 6.40 -18.57
C ILE A 144 -7.28 5.82 -17.36
N ARG A 145 -5.94 5.85 -17.34
CA ARG A 145 -5.14 5.38 -16.20
C ARG A 145 -5.46 6.15 -14.92
N VAL A 146 -5.51 7.49 -14.96
CA VAL A 146 -5.90 8.31 -13.80
C VAL A 146 -7.31 7.94 -13.32
N THR A 147 -8.28 7.85 -14.24
CA THR A 147 -9.66 7.47 -13.90
C THR A 147 -9.73 6.08 -13.27
N ARG A 148 -8.95 5.11 -13.76
CA ARG A 148 -8.83 3.79 -13.14
C ARG A 148 -8.27 3.91 -11.72
N LEU A 149 -7.16 4.62 -11.52
CA LEU A 149 -6.54 4.73 -10.20
C LEU A 149 -7.36 5.50 -9.16
N GLN A 150 -8.34 6.31 -9.58
CA GLN A 150 -9.34 6.94 -8.70
C GLN A 150 -10.38 5.95 -8.16
N LEU A 151 -10.63 4.86 -8.87
CA LEU A 151 -11.70 3.92 -8.55
C LEU A 151 -11.14 2.71 -7.81
N PHE A 152 -11.61 2.47 -6.58
CA PHE A 152 -11.08 1.40 -5.73
C PHE A 152 -11.12 0.01 -6.40
N LYS A 153 -12.18 -0.30 -7.15
CA LYS A 153 -12.27 -1.54 -7.95
C LYS A 153 -11.05 -1.75 -8.86
N TRP A 154 -10.61 -0.69 -9.54
CA TRP A 154 -9.47 -0.74 -10.45
C TRP A 154 -8.14 -0.75 -9.69
N GLN A 155 -8.05 -0.08 -8.54
CA GLN A 155 -6.88 -0.22 -7.66
C GLN A 155 -6.70 -1.67 -7.21
N LEU A 156 -7.78 -2.35 -6.82
CA LEU A 156 -7.75 -3.78 -6.48
C LEU A 156 -7.38 -4.65 -7.69
N ARG A 157 -7.78 -4.25 -8.91
CA ARG A 157 -7.39 -4.93 -10.14
C ARG A 157 -5.89 -4.83 -10.42
N TYR A 158 -5.31 -3.64 -10.27
CA TYR A 158 -3.86 -3.43 -10.35
C TYR A 158 -3.10 -4.18 -9.25
N LEU A 159 -3.65 -4.23 -8.03
CA LEU A 159 -3.08 -5.01 -6.93
C LEU A 159 -3.03 -6.50 -7.27
N SER A 160 -4.11 -7.05 -7.81
CA SER A 160 -4.15 -8.45 -8.27
C SER A 160 -3.07 -8.72 -9.32
N ALA A 161 -2.92 -7.85 -10.32
CA ALA A 161 -1.88 -7.98 -11.34
C ALA A 161 -0.46 -7.85 -10.77
N PHE A 162 -0.24 -6.90 -9.85
CA PHE A 162 1.02 -6.74 -9.13
C PHE A 162 1.44 -8.02 -8.40
N ILE A 163 0.49 -8.65 -7.69
CA ILE A 163 0.74 -9.92 -6.99
C ILE A 163 1.11 -11.02 -7.98
N ALA A 164 0.38 -11.15 -9.09
CA ALA A 164 0.67 -12.15 -10.12
C ALA A 164 2.08 -11.97 -10.71
N ILE A 165 2.47 -10.73 -11.01
CA ILE A 165 3.81 -10.41 -11.51
C ILE A 165 4.88 -10.75 -10.47
N CYS A 166 4.67 -10.39 -9.21
CA CYS A 166 5.63 -10.71 -8.15
C CYS A 166 5.76 -12.22 -7.93
N ASN A 167 4.65 -12.96 -7.90
CA ASN A 167 4.68 -14.42 -7.79
C ASN A 167 5.43 -15.07 -8.96
N HIS A 168 5.28 -14.55 -10.18
CA HIS A 168 6.06 -15.01 -11.32
C HIS A 168 7.55 -14.72 -11.13
N ARG A 169 7.91 -13.49 -10.73
CA ARG A 169 9.30 -13.06 -10.50
C ARG A 169 9.98 -13.82 -9.37
N PHE A 170 9.24 -14.22 -8.34
CA PHE A 170 9.77 -14.92 -7.16
C PHE A 170 9.50 -16.44 -7.22
N SER A 171 9.06 -16.98 -8.35
CA SER A 171 8.62 -18.38 -8.47
C SER A 171 9.71 -19.42 -8.19
N HIS A 172 10.99 -19.05 -8.31
CA HIS A 172 12.13 -19.92 -8.01
C HIS A 172 12.56 -19.89 -6.54
N GLU A 173 11.95 -19.03 -5.73
CA GLU A 173 12.30 -18.81 -4.34
C GLU A 173 11.37 -19.64 -3.44
N ASN A 174 11.95 -20.37 -2.49
CA ASN A 174 11.15 -21.09 -1.50
C ASN A 174 10.75 -20.14 -0.37
N ILE A 175 9.65 -19.40 -0.57
CA ILE A 175 9.16 -18.38 0.35
C ILE A 175 7.88 -18.88 1.02
N ASP A 176 7.87 -18.95 2.35
CA ASP A 176 6.65 -19.27 3.08
C ASP A 176 5.61 -18.12 3.00
N THR A 177 4.38 -18.38 3.42
CA THR A 177 3.29 -17.39 3.34
C THR A 177 3.61 -16.08 4.08
N HIS A 178 4.29 -16.17 5.21
CA HIS A 178 4.55 -15.02 6.06
C HIS A 178 5.64 -14.12 5.47
N ASP A 179 6.72 -14.73 5.00
CA ASP A 179 7.78 -14.05 4.28
C ASP A 179 7.29 -13.52 2.92
N ARG A 180 6.33 -14.20 2.29
CA ARG A 180 5.68 -13.75 1.06
C ARG A 180 4.90 -12.46 1.30
N LEU A 181 4.09 -12.37 2.35
CA LEU A 181 3.39 -11.13 2.70
C LEU A 181 4.38 -9.97 2.92
N LYS A 182 5.46 -10.21 3.67
CA LYS A 182 6.48 -9.17 3.94
C LYS A 182 7.19 -8.72 2.68
N LEU A 183 7.54 -9.66 1.80
CA LEU A 183 8.23 -9.39 0.56
C LEU A 183 7.34 -8.62 -0.42
N LEU A 184 6.09 -9.06 -0.62
CA LEU A 184 5.11 -8.38 -1.47
C LEU A 184 4.80 -6.97 -0.95
N SER A 185 4.68 -6.81 0.37
CA SER A 185 4.50 -5.49 1.01
C SER A 185 5.71 -4.58 0.80
N ALA A 186 6.92 -5.12 0.90
CA ALA A 186 8.14 -4.38 0.60
C ALA A 186 8.22 -3.99 -0.88
N ALA A 187 7.87 -4.89 -1.80
CA ALA A 187 7.84 -4.61 -3.24
C ALA A 187 6.80 -3.55 -3.60
N TYR A 188 5.64 -3.58 -2.94
CA TYR A 188 4.60 -2.57 -3.12
C TYR A 188 5.08 -1.18 -2.69
N ASN A 189 5.77 -1.10 -1.53
CA ASN A 189 6.25 0.16 -0.98
C ASN A 189 7.49 0.72 -1.71
N LYS A 190 8.47 -0.14 -2.02
CA LYS A 190 9.78 0.26 -2.58
C LYS A 190 9.75 0.33 -4.11
N GLY A 191 9.03 -0.60 -4.75
CA GLY A 191 8.96 -0.73 -6.19
C GLY A 191 9.06 -2.18 -6.65
N ILE A 192 8.29 -2.51 -7.68
CA ILE A 192 8.21 -3.87 -8.22
C ILE A 192 9.56 -4.37 -8.72
N ASP A 193 10.38 -3.54 -9.38
CA ASP A 193 11.62 -4.00 -10.04
C ASP A 193 12.78 -4.34 -9.08
N CYS A 194 12.61 -4.12 -7.77
CA CYS A 194 13.67 -4.38 -6.80
C CYS A 194 14.03 -5.87 -6.72
N ASP A 195 15.31 -6.13 -6.46
CA ASP A 195 15.85 -7.47 -6.16
C ASP A 195 15.25 -8.00 -4.85
N ILE A 196 15.01 -9.32 -4.80
CA ILE A 196 14.48 -10.01 -3.63
C ILE A 196 15.31 -9.79 -2.36
N ASN A 197 16.64 -9.80 -2.42
CA ASN A 197 17.48 -9.59 -1.24
C ASN A 197 17.32 -8.17 -0.69
N ASP A 198 17.29 -7.21 -1.60
CA ASP A 198 17.02 -5.81 -1.34
C ASP A 198 15.65 -5.59 -0.69
N LEU A 199 14.65 -6.36 -1.12
CA LEU A 199 13.30 -6.35 -0.57
C LEU A 199 13.22 -7.04 0.80
N LYS A 200 13.92 -8.16 1.00
CA LYS A 200 14.04 -8.83 2.30
C LYS A 200 14.62 -7.87 3.34
N ASP A 201 15.66 -7.14 2.99
CA ASP A 201 16.25 -6.13 3.88
C ASP A 201 15.33 -4.93 4.09
N PHE A 202 14.74 -4.40 3.01
CA PHE A 202 13.84 -3.25 3.10
C PHE A 202 12.57 -3.56 3.89
N SER A 203 12.08 -4.80 3.85
CA SER A 203 10.90 -5.23 4.62
C SER A 203 11.05 -4.96 6.12
N LYS A 204 12.29 -4.94 6.64
CA LYS A 204 12.58 -4.74 8.07
C LYS A 204 12.82 -3.28 8.44
N LYS A 205 13.01 -2.39 7.45
CA LYS A 205 13.37 -0.98 7.70
C LYS A 205 12.16 -0.17 8.15
N LYS A 206 12.32 0.58 9.24
CA LYS A 206 11.30 1.51 9.74
C LYS A 206 11.23 2.75 8.85
N THR A 207 10.36 2.69 7.85
CA THR A 207 10.14 3.77 6.86
C THR A 207 8.69 4.24 6.82
N PHE A 208 7.84 3.75 7.73
CA PHE A 208 6.41 4.04 7.73
C PHE A 208 5.95 4.81 8.99
N PRO A 209 5.12 5.87 8.85
CA PRO A 209 4.38 6.26 7.65
C PRO A 209 5.08 7.29 6.73
N TYR A 210 6.14 7.95 7.17
CA TYR A 210 6.64 9.18 6.52
C TYR A 210 7.73 8.98 5.46
N GLY A 211 8.19 7.74 5.26
CA GLY A 211 9.22 7.40 4.28
C GLY A 211 10.65 7.40 4.85
N PRO A 212 11.64 6.99 4.04
CA PRO A 212 13.04 6.93 4.44
C PRO A 212 13.59 8.30 4.90
N GLY A 213 14.53 8.29 5.84
CA GLY A 213 15.18 9.50 6.34
C GLY A 213 14.35 10.32 7.34
N ARG A 214 13.18 9.81 7.74
CA ARG A 214 12.36 10.39 8.81
C ARG A 214 12.26 9.42 9.99
N GLU A 215 11.92 9.96 11.16
CA GLU A 215 11.59 9.15 12.33
C GLU A 215 10.27 8.40 12.07
N ASN A 216 10.34 7.08 12.07
CA ASN A 216 9.22 6.21 11.76
C ASN A 216 9.08 5.13 12.83
N PRO A 217 7.86 4.89 13.35
CA PRO A 217 7.63 3.87 14.37
C PRO A 217 7.74 2.43 13.83
N PHE A 218 7.38 2.21 12.56
CA PHE A 218 7.16 0.88 11.98
C PHE A 218 7.82 0.69 10.62
N ALA A 219 8.10 -0.57 10.29
CA ALA A 219 8.29 -0.98 8.91
C ALA A 219 6.94 -1.11 8.19
N TYR A 220 6.90 -0.86 6.88
CA TYR A 220 5.66 -1.03 6.11
C TYR A 220 5.11 -2.47 6.22
N SER A 221 5.99 -3.46 6.11
CA SER A 221 5.64 -4.87 6.21
C SER A 221 5.07 -5.25 7.59
N GLN A 222 5.57 -4.63 8.66
CA GLN A 222 5.11 -4.86 10.03
C GLN A 222 3.65 -4.42 10.20
N VAL A 223 3.26 -3.31 9.57
CA VAL A 223 1.87 -2.84 9.61
C VAL A 223 0.96 -3.77 8.81
N ALA A 224 1.40 -4.22 7.63
CA ALA A 224 0.67 -5.19 6.82
C ALA A 224 0.47 -6.54 7.56
N GLU A 225 1.53 -7.07 8.16
CA GLU A 225 1.54 -8.29 8.98
C GLU A 225 0.60 -8.16 10.19
N TYR A 226 0.65 -7.04 10.90
CA TYR A 226 -0.23 -6.81 12.04
C TYR A 226 -1.71 -6.88 11.65
N PHE A 227 -2.10 -6.20 10.56
CA PHE A 227 -3.47 -6.26 10.07
C PHE A 227 -3.85 -7.66 9.57
N PHE A 228 -2.95 -8.33 8.85
CA PHE A 228 -3.15 -9.71 8.36
C PHE A 228 -3.45 -10.69 9.49
N VAL A 229 -2.73 -10.61 10.60
CA VAL A 229 -2.91 -11.53 11.74
C VAL A 229 -4.14 -11.16 12.57
N ASN A 230 -4.36 -9.87 12.84
CA ASN A 230 -5.30 -9.46 13.88
C ASN A 230 -6.70 -9.16 13.36
N ASP A 231 -6.83 -8.74 12.09
CA ASP A 231 -8.03 -8.05 11.61
C ASP A 231 -8.57 -8.57 10.27
N ALA A 232 -7.68 -8.83 9.31
CA ALA A 232 -8.09 -9.27 7.97
C ALA A 232 -8.98 -10.52 7.99
N PRO A 233 -8.72 -11.57 8.82
CA PRO A 233 -9.59 -12.74 8.89
C PRO A 233 -11.00 -12.40 9.36
N LYS A 234 -11.14 -11.48 10.32
CA LYS A 234 -12.43 -11.08 10.92
C LYS A 234 -13.27 -10.22 9.97
N ILE A 235 -12.62 -9.51 9.05
CA ILE A 235 -13.30 -8.61 8.11
C ILE A 235 -13.61 -9.35 6.81
N ILE A 236 -12.64 -10.11 6.29
CA ILE A 236 -12.70 -10.66 4.94
C ILE A 236 -13.34 -12.05 4.91
N LEU A 237 -13.06 -12.90 5.91
CA LEU A 237 -13.47 -14.31 5.90
C LEU A 237 -14.82 -14.57 6.55
N THR A 238 -15.33 -13.65 7.36
CA THR A 238 -16.65 -13.79 7.96
C THR A 238 -17.72 -13.74 6.85
N PRO A 239 -18.81 -14.54 6.92
CA PRO A 239 -19.95 -14.39 6.02
C PRO A 239 -20.55 -12.97 6.09
N ASN A 240 -21.31 -12.58 5.08
CA ASN A 240 -22.15 -11.37 5.18
C ASN A 240 -23.43 -11.67 5.97
#